data_AF-A0A7S2KDS1-F1
#
_entry.id   AF-A0A7S2KDS1-F1
#
_cell.length_a   1.000
_cell.length_b   1.000
_cell.length_c   1.000
_cell.angle_alpha   90.00
_cell.angle_beta   90.00
_cell.angle_gamma   90.00
#
_symmetry.space_group_name_H-M   'P 1'
#
loop_
_entity.id
_entity.type
_entity.pdbx_description
1 polymer ?
#
loop_
_entity_poly.entity_id
_entity_poly.type
_entity_poly.pdbx_seq_one_letter_code
_entity_poly.pdbx_strand_id
1 'polypeptide(L)'
;TYGTINSNNNNNNKGGVVVLCGLSGTGKGTTVATLKHKLESDDGKQVVCWSNGNIFRSVTLLAATWCEQHPEESNGGDITKALTKDNLASFVNMLTFGKFKDGKYDTRICGLGLDYLVSEVQNTELKAPKVSKNIPTVAEVTQGEVILFAAEAIRQMGEDGIFVLLEGREQTVNYVRTPLRFTLTLSDMSLIGKRRAAQRLAAGVLGEVKEGASVEEIEVALDGQLAKMVKEAST
;
A
#
# COMPACT_ATOMS: atom_id res chain seq x y z
N THR A 1 12.77 -6.05 23.32
CA THR A 1 11.76 -6.25 24.37
C THR A 1 10.46 -6.66 23.70
N TYR A 2 9.80 -7.70 24.21
CA TYR A 2 8.88 -8.57 23.47
C TYR A 2 7.45 -8.01 23.35
N GLY A 3 6.87 -8.08 22.14
CA GLY A 3 5.42 -8.03 21.95
C GLY A 3 4.82 -9.40 22.23
N THR A 4 4.66 -9.72 23.52
CA THR A 4 4.04 -10.97 23.98
C THR A 4 2.53 -10.81 23.96
N ILE A 5 1.80 -11.68 23.26
CA ILE A 5 0.41 -11.95 23.65
C ILE A 5 0.49 -12.69 24.97
N ASN A 6 0.40 -11.94 26.07
CA ASN A 6 0.46 -12.49 27.41
C ASN A 6 -0.92 -13.03 27.76
N SER A 7 -1.07 -14.36 27.81
CA SER A 7 -2.32 -15.07 28.10
C SER A 7 -2.81 -14.96 29.54
N ASN A 8 -2.37 -13.94 30.30
CA ASN A 8 -2.75 -13.76 31.70
C ASN A 8 -3.46 -12.41 31.93
N ASN A 9 -4.64 -12.54 32.53
CA ASN A 9 -5.67 -11.59 32.93
C ASN A 9 -5.27 -10.14 33.28
N ASN A 10 -6.22 -9.25 32.99
CA ASN A 10 -6.36 -7.84 33.39
C ASN A 10 -5.49 -6.81 32.64
N ASN A 11 -5.84 -6.51 31.39
CA ASN A 11 -5.73 -5.16 30.83
C ASN A 11 -6.63 -5.05 29.58
N ASN A 12 -7.80 -4.43 29.74
CA ASN A 12 -8.80 -4.21 28.68
C ASN A 12 -8.37 -3.24 27.57
N ASN A 13 -7.07 -2.95 27.42
CA ASN A 13 -6.59 -1.87 26.55
C ASN A 13 -5.24 -2.20 25.87
N LYS A 14 -4.96 -3.46 25.57
CA LYS A 14 -3.75 -3.85 24.83
C LYS A 14 -4.02 -3.94 23.34
N GLY A 15 -3.24 -3.19 22.57
CA GLY A 15 -3.22 -3.28 21.12
C GLY A 15 -2.70 -4.65 20.67
N GLY A 16 -2.90 -4.96 19.40
CA GLY A 16 -2.50 -6.24 18.82
C GLY A 16 -2.17 -6.09 17.35
N VAL A 17 -1.29 -6.94 16.83
CA VAL A 17 -0.92 -6.90 15.40
C VAL A 17 -1.31 -8.21 14.76
N VAL A 18 -2.17 -8.15 13.74
CA VAL A 18 -2.51 -9.29 12.88
C VAL A 18 -1.86 -9.06 11.53
N VAL A 19 -1.11 -10.04 11.04
CA VAL A 19 -0.44 -9.98 9.74
C VAL A 19 -1.17 -10.84 8.74
N LEU A 20 -1.57 -10.25 7.62
CA LEU A 20 -2.10 -10.93 6.44
C LEU A 20 -1.14 -10.78 5.27
N CYS A 21 -0.53 -11.88 4.84
CA CYS A 21 0.39 -11.89 3.70
C CYS A 21 -0.11 -12.75 2.54
N GLY A 22 0.45 -12.54 1.36
CA GLY A 22 0.14 -13.30 0.15
C GLY A 22 0.39 -12.51 -1.12
N LEU A 23 0.33 -13.19 -2.27
CA LEU A 23 0.53 -12.56 -3.59
C LEU A 23 -0.55 -11.51 -3.91
N SER A 24 -0.27 -10.65 -4.89
CA SER A 24 -1.29 -9.74 -5.41
C SER A 24 -2.46 -10.53 -6.00
N GLY A 25 -3.70 -10.14 -5.69
CA GLY A 25 -4.91 -10.83 -6.18
C GLY A 25 -5.43 -11.98 -5.31
N THR A 26 -4.80 -12.29 -4.17
CA THR A 26 -5.26 -13.33 -3.23
C THR A 26 -6.41 -12.91 -2.31
N GLY A 27 -6.85 -11.64 -2.36
CA GLY A 27 -7.99 -11.14 -1.57
C GLY A 27 -7.62 -10.45 -0.25
N LYS A 28 -6.34 -10.14 0.00
CA LYS A 28 -5.87 -9.47 1.25
C LYS A 28 -6.73 -8.27 1.66
N GLY A 29 -6.89 -7.27 0.79
CA GLY A 29 -7.66 -6.07 1.12
C GLY A 29 -9.12 -6.36 1.49
N THR A 30 -9.76 -7.32 0.82
CA THR A 30 -11.13 -7.76 1.16
C THR A 30 -11.15 -8.43 2.53
N THR A 31 -10.22 -9.36 2.80
CA THR A 31 -10.13 -10.02 4.11
C THR A 31 -9.83 -9.02 5.23
N VAL A 32 -8.94 -8.06 5.00
CA VAL A 32 -8.61 -6.97 5.94
C VAL A 32 -9.85 -6.12 6.23
N ALA A 33 -10.61 -5.73 5.20
CA ALA A 33 -11.83 -4.95 5.38
C ALA A 33 -12.91 -5.72 6.17
N THR A 34 -13.13 -6.99 5.86
CA THR A 34 -14.07 -7.84 6.61
C THR A 34 -13.64 -8.05 8.06
N LEU A 35 -12.35 -8.30 8.28
CA LEU A 35 -11.80 -8.49 9.64
C LEU A 35 -11.86 -7.20 10.45
N LYS A 36 -11.54 -6.05 9.84
CA LYS A 36 -11.70 -4.73 10.46
C LYS A 36 -13.13 -4.54 10.94
N HIS A 37 -14.11 -4.72 10.04
CA HIS A 37 -15.52 -4.56 10.40
C HIS A 37 -15.88 -5.41 11.61
N LYS A 38 -15.55 -6.71 11.61
CA LYS A 38 -15.86 -7.60 12.73
C LYS A 38 -15.21 -7.19 14.04
N LEU A 39 -13.93 -6.82 14.01
CA LEU A 39 -13.23 -6.37 15.23
C LEU A 39 -13.81 -5.06 15.78
N GLU A 40 -14.28 -4.16 14.91
CA GLU A 40 -14.92 -2.92 15.32
C GLU A 40 -16.36 -3.15 15.80
N SER A 41 -17.16 -3.93 15.08
CA SER A 41 -18.59 -4.13 15.36
C SER A 41 -18.85 -5.11 16.50
N ASP A 42 -18.12 -6.23 16.52
CA ASP A 42 -18.43 -7.37 17.40
C ASP A 42 -17.59 -7.28 18.69
N ASP A 43 -16.35 -6.80 18.59
CA ASP A 43 -15.40 -6.74 19.70
C ASP A 43 -15.15 -5.31 20.23
N GLY A 44 -15.72 -4.26 19.60
CA GLY A 44 -15.56 -2.87 20.03
C GLY A 44 -14.13 -2.34 19.98
N LYS A 45 -13.26 -2.93 19.16
CA LYS A 45 -11.83 -2.58 19.09
C LYS A 45 -11.61 -1.38 18.17
N GLN A 46 -10.64 -0.54 18.51
CA GLN A 46 -10.10 0.44 17.56
C GLN A 46 -9.11 -0.25 16.61
N VAL A 47 -9.37 -0.17 15.30
CA VAL A 47 -8.59 -0.89 14.29
C VAL A 47 -8.00 0.04 13.24
N VAL A 48 -6.71 -0.12 12.96
CA VAL A 48 -6.02 0.53 11.84
C VAL A 48 -5.56 -0.54 10.84
N CYS A 49 -5.90 -0.34 9.58
CA CYS A 49 -5.38 -1.15 8.48
C CYS A 49 -4.10 -0.51 7.96
N TRP A 50 -2.99 -1.24 8.04
CA TRP A 50 -1.70 -0.79 7.57
C TRP A 50 -1.30 -1.49 6.28
N SER A 51 -0.85 -0.71 5.30
CA SER A 51 -0.30 -1.23 4.04
C SER A 51 1.09 -0.65 3.79
N ASN A 52 2.11 -1.50 3.80
CA ASN A 52 3.46 -1.10 3.37
C ASN A 52 3.46 -0.57 1.93
N GLY A 53 2.46 -0.97 1.12
CA GLY A 53 2.28 -0.46 -0.24
C GLY A 53 2.07 1.05 -0.29
N ASN A 54 1.42 1.65 0.71
CA ASN A 54 1.26 3.10 0.76
C ASN A 54 2.60 3.80 1.05
N ILE A 55 3.43 3.24 1.92
CA ILE A 55 4.76 3.81 2.21
C ILE A 55 5.68 3.73 0.98
N PHE A 56 5.70 2.59 0.27
CA PHE A 56 6.42 2.49 -1.00
C PHE A 56 5.95 3.54 -2.02
N ARG A 57 4.63 3.76 -2.13
CA ARG A 57 4.08 4.78 -3.02
C ARG A 57 4.47 6.19 -2.59
N SER A 58 4.50 6.48 -1.29
CA SER A 58 4.92 7.78 -0.75
C SER A 58 6.38 8.09 -1.09
N VAL A 59 7.29 7.14 -0.86
CA VAL A 59 8.71 7.30 -1.24
C VAL A 59 8.86 7.43 -2.76
N THR A 60 8.09 6.65 -3.52
CA THR A 60 8.09 6.74 -4.99
C THR A 60 7.58 8.09 -5.50
N LEU A 61 6.55 8.67 -4.84
CA LEU A 61 6.06 10.00 -5.15
C LEU A 61 7.15 11.05 -4.92
N LEU A 62 7.85 10.98 -3.78
CA LEU A 62 8.97 11.89 -3.48
C LEU A 62 10.10 11.77 -4.50
N ALA A 63 10.49 10.54 -4.87
CA ALA A 63 11.50 10.31 -5.89
C ALA A 63 11.09 10.86 -7.26
N ALA A 64 9.83 10.64 -7.67
CA ALA A 64 9.30 11.16 -8.92
C ALA A 64 9.24 12.70 -8.93
N THR A 65 8.79 13.31 -7.83
CA THR A 65 8.77 14.77 -7.66
C THR A 65 10.18 15.36 -7.65
N TRP A 66 11.16 14.66 -7.05
CA TRP A 66 12.55 15.09 -7.11
C TRP A 66 13.06 15.12 -8.55
N CYS A 67 12.77 14.09 -9.35
CA CYS A 67 13.12 14.07 -10.78
C CYS A 67 12.48 15.23 -11.56
N GLU A 68 11.19 15.52 -11.29
CA GLU A 68 10.46 16.65 -11.90
C GLU A 68 11.13 18.00 -11.59
N GLN A 69 11.71 18.14 -10.39
CA GLN A 69 12.39 19.36 -9.94
C GLN A 69 13.87 19.44 -10.39
N HIS A 70 14.50 18.30 -10.71
CA HIS A 70 15.91 18.21 -11.09
C HIS A 70 16.03 17.49 -12.44
N PRO A 71 15.55 18.08 -13.55
CA PRO A 71 15.50 17.41 -14.86
C PRO A 71 16.89 17.10 -15.43
N GLU A 72 17.90 17.92 -15.14
CA GLU A 72 19.28 17.68 -15.58
C GLU A 72 19.91 16.50 -14.83
N GLU A 73 19.78 16.47 -13.50
CA GLU A 73 20.33 15.40 -12.66
C GLU A 73 19.60 14.07 -12.86
N SER A 74 18.31 14.13 -13.16
CA SER A 74 17.48 12.96 -13.44
C SER A 74 17.57 12.48 -14.88
N ASN A 75 18.41 13.07 -15.74
CA ASN A 75 18.52 12.69 -17.15
C ASN A 75 17.15 12.61 -17.85
N GLY A 76 16.31 13.64 -17.66
CA GLY A 76 14.97 13.69 -18.24
C GLY A 76 13.92 12.82 -17.54
N GLY A 77 14.07 12.57 -16.24
CA GLY A 77 13.07 11.85 -15.44
C GLY A 77 13.33 10.36 -15.21
N ASP A 78 14.57 9.90 -15.38
CA ASP A 78 15.01 8.57 -14.96
C ASP A 78 14.99 8.47 -13.44
N ILE A 79 14.01 7.70 -12.91
CA ILE A 79 13.79 7.53 -11.48
C ILE A 79 15.03 6.97 -10.77
N THR A 80 15.85 6.18 -11.45
CA THR A 80 17.03 5.54 -10.84
C THR A 80 18.05 6.56 -10.35
N LYS A 81 18.09 7.75 -10.97
CA LYS A 81 18.95 8.86 -10.58
C LYS A 81 18.52 9.49 -9.26
N ALA A 82 17.24 9.43 -8.92
CA ALA A 82 16.75 9.87 -7.62
C ALA A 82 17.09 8.91 -6.48
N LEU A 83 17.50 7.67 -6.77
CA LEU A 83 17.68 6.60 -5.77
C LEU A 83 19.11 6.55 -5.19
N THR A 84 19.73 7.72 -4.99
CA THR A 84 21.00 7.83 -4.26
C THR A 84 20.78 7.66 -2.77
N LYS A 85 21.83 7.30 -2.02
CA LYS A 85 21.72 7.13 -0.55
C LYS A 85 21.21 8.40 0.14
N ASP A 86 21.71 9.57 -0.28
CA ASP A 86 21.37 10.85 0.33
C ASP A 86 19.92 11.23 0.03
N ASN A 87 19.47 11.02 -1.21
CA ASN A 87 18.09 11.26 -1.58
C ASN A 87 17.13 10.30 -0.86
N LEU A 88 17.45 9.01 -0.80
CA LEU A 88 16.63 8.04 -0.07
C LEU A 88 16.50 8.39 1.42
N ALA A 89 17.60 8.78 2.08
CA ALA A 89 17.56 9.25 3.46
C ALA A 89 16.70 10.51 3.60
N SER A 90 16.82 11.45 2.67
CA SER A 90 15.98 12.65 2.61
C SER A 90 14.50 12.31 2.46
N PHE A 91 14.14 11.43 1.52
CA PHE A 91 12.75 11.03 1.27
C PHE A 91 12.11 10.34 2.46
N VAL A 92 12.85 9.48 3.17
CA VAL A 92 12.35 8.83 4.38
C VAL A 92 12.11 9.84 5.50
N ASN A 93 12.99 10.83 5.65
CA ASN A 93 12.81 11.92 6.63
C ASN A 93 11.65 12.87 6.29
N MET A 94 11.19 12.88 5.04
CA MET A 94 9.98 13.59 4.62
C MET A 94 8.69 12.81 4.96
N LEU A 95 8.80 11.59 5.48
CA LEU A 95 7.67 10.82 5.98
C LEU A 95 7.60 10.94 7.51
N THR A 96 6.42 11.24 8.03
CA THR A 96 6.18 11.28 9.47
C THR A 96 4.91 10.52 9.80
N PHE A 97 5.01 9.53 10.69
CA PHE A 97 3.85 8.85 11.25
C PHE A 97 3.45 9.49 12.57
N GLY A 98 2.15 9.66 12.80
CA GLY A 98 1.65 10.22 14.04
C GLY A 98 0.16 10.50 14.01
N LYS A 99 -0.35 11.14 15.07
CA LYS A 99 -1.73 11.61 15.14
C LYS A 99 -1.85 12.96 14.45
N PHE A 100 -2.76 13.05 13.49
CA PHE A 100 -3.04 14.28 12.75
C PHE A 100 -4.49 14.72 13.00
N LYS A 101 -5.24 15.03 11.94
CA LYS A 101 -6.61 15.51 12.00
C LYS A 101 -7.48 14.63 12.91
N ASP A 102 -8.15 15.26 13.88
CA ASP A 102 -9.01 14.62 14.88
C ASP A 102 -8.33 13.54 15.73
N GLY A 103 -7.00 13.63 15.91
CA GLY A 103 -6.24 12.66 16.70
C GLY A 103 -6.07 11.28 16.04
N LYS A 104 -6.42 11.15 14.75
CA LYS A 104 -6.30 9.89 14.01
C LYS A 104 -4.88 9.67 13.52
N TYR A 105 -4.42 8.43 13.60
CA TYR A 105 -3.13 8.03 13.07
C TYR A 105 -3.12 8.10 11.54
N ASP A 106 -2.07 8.70 10.99
CA ASP A 106 -1.80 8.73 9.56
C ASP A 106 -0.28 8.85 9.30
N THR A 107 0.11 8.73 8.04
CA THR A 107 1.43 9.10 7.56
C THR A 107 1.32 10.41 6.78
N ARG A 108 2.12 11.40 7.17
CA ARG A 108 2.29 12.65 6.42
C ARG A 108 3.48 12.55 5.48
N ILE A 109 3.31 13.01 4.25
CA ILE A 109 4.34 13.24 3.25
C ILE A 109 4.59 14.75 3.23
N CYS A 110 5.76 15.21 3.70
CA CYS A 110 6.07 16.62 3.81
C CYS A 110 7.49 16.91 3.31
N GLY A 111 7.61 17.50 2.13
CA GLY A 111 8.89 17.80 1.48
C GLY A 111 8.75 17.99 -0.02
N LEU A 112 9.74 18.62 -0.66
CA LEU A 112 9.73 18.91 -2.10
C LEU A 112 8.48 19.69 -2.58
N GLY A 113 7.93 20.54 -1.72
CA GLY A 113 6.69 21.29 -1.99
C GLY A 113 5.41 20.48 -1.84
N LEU A 114 5.49 19.22 -1.39
CA LEU A 114 4.34 18.39 -1.05
C LEU A 114 4.03 18.48 0.45
N ASP A 115 2.74 18.46 0.77
CA ASP A 115 2.23 18.34 2.13
C ASP A 115 0.90 17.57 2.10
N TYR A 116 0.97 16.26 2.28
CA TYR A 116 -0.17 15.36 2.14
C TYR A 116 -0.30 14.44 3.34
N LEU A 117 -1.55 14.14 3.70
CA LEU A 117 -1.87 12.98 4.50
C LEU A 117 -2.12 11.78 3.57
N VAL A 118 -1.47 10.65 3.83
CA VAL A 118 -1.58 9.44 2.99
C VAL A 118 -3.04 8.99 2.87
N SER A 119 -3.84 9.10 3.92
CA SER A 119 -5.26 8.75 3.85
C SER A 119 -6.05 9.55 2.80
N GLU A 120 -5.64 10.79 2.52
CA GLU A 120 -6.29 11.70 1.56
C GLU A 120 -5.84 11.42 0.12
N VAL A 121 -4.60 10.97 -0.08
CA VAL A 121 -3.98 10.82 -1.42
C VAL A 121 -3.73 9.38 -1.87
N GLN A 122 -3.99 8.37 -1.02
CA GLN A 122 -3.72 6.96 -1.32
C GLN A 122 -4.42 6.40 -2.56
N ASN A 123 -5.55 7.00 -2.95
CA ASN A 123 -6.33 6.59 -4.11
C ASN A 123 -6.19 7.53 -5.32
N THR A 124 -5.45 8.64 -5.19
CA THR A 124 -5.25 9.66 -6.22
C THR A 124 -3.76 9.76 -6.56
N GLU A 125 -3.02 10.66 -5.91
CA GLU A 125 -1.60 10.92 -6.20
C GLU A 125 -0.74 9.66 -6.09
N LEU A 126 -0.98 8.84 -5.06
CA LEU A 126 -0.22 7.61 -4.84
C LEU A 126 -0.53 6.51 -5.87
N LYS A 127 -1.57 6.68 -6.69
CA LYS A 127 -1.93 5.81 -7.81
C LYS A 127 -1.64 6.43 -9.18
N ALA A 128 -1.21 7.68 -9.23
CA ALA A 128 -0.87 8.35 -10.49
C ALA A 128 0.19 7.54 -11.29
N PRO A 129 0.19 7.61 -12.64
CA PRO A 129 1.14 6.87 -13.48
C PRO A 129 2.61 7.10 -13.10
N LYS A 130 2.98 8.33 -12.70
CA LYS A 130 4.34 8.67 -12.28
C LYS A 130 4.82 7.90 -11.04
N VAL A 131 3.87 7.50 -10.18
CA VAL A 131 4.14 6.66 -9.01
C VAL A 131 4.06 5.19 -9.41
N SER A 132 2.91 4.76 -9.92
CA SER A 132 2.59 3.33 -10.10
C SER A 132 3.57 2.57 -10.99
N LYS A 133 4.11 3.21 -12.05
CA LYS A 133 5.09 2.59 -12.95
C LYS A 133 6.46 2.34 -12.30
N ASN A 134 6.83 3.16 -11.31
CA ASN A 134 8.16 3.20 -10.72
C ASN A 134 8.26 2.41 -9.40
N ILE A 135 7.13 1.97 -8.83
CA ILE A 135 7.10 1.23 -7.55
C ILE A 135 8.08 0.05 -7.52
N PRO A 136 8.18 -0.82 -8.55
CA PRO A 136 9.12 -1.94 -8.51
C PRO A 136 10.57 -1.49 -8.31
N THR A 137 11.02 -0.51 -9.10
CA THR A 137 12.39 0.04 -9.04
C THR A 137 12.70 0.68 -7.68
N VAL A 138 11.76 1.46 -7.14
CA VAL A 138 11.96 2.09 -5.82
C VAL A 138 11.94 1.03 -4.71
N ALA A 139 11.06 0.04 -4.79
CA ALA A 139 10.95 -1.01 -3.79
C ALA A 139 12.19 -1.93 -3.73
N GLU A 140 12.95 -2.07 -4.81
CA GLU A 140 14.21 -2.83 -4.81
C GLU A 140 15.25 -2.26 -3.84
N VAL A 141 15.28 -0.94 -3.68
CA VAL A 141 16.33 -0.25 -2.90
C VAL A 141 15.85 0.37 -1.58
N THR A 142 14.54 0.39 -1.32
CA THR A 142 13.95 1.05 -0.13
C THR A 142 13.27 0.10 0.85
N GLN A 143 13.39 -1.20 0.63
CA GLN A 143 12.69 -2.21 1.45
C GLN A 143 13.03 -2.09 2.93
N GLY A 144 14.30 -1.91 3.28
CA GLY A 144 14.74 -1.81 4.67
C GLY A 144 14.13 -0.61 5.39
N GLU A 145 14.19 0.56 4.76
CA GLU A 145 13.67 1.82 5.28
C GLU A 145 12.15 1.75 5.47
N VAL A 146 11.43 1.20 4.50
CA VAL A 146 9.97 1.02 4.59
C VAL A 146 9.59 0.05 5.71
N ILE A 147 10.35 -1.04 5.88
CA ILE A 147 10.13 -2.00 6.96
C ILE A 147 10.36 -1.36 8.32
N LEU A 148 11.44 -0.58 8.48
CA LEU A 148 11.75 0.12 9.73
C LEU A 148 10.68 1.16 10.07
N PHE A 149 10.25 1.95 9.08
CA PHE A 149 9.17 2.92 9.25
C PHE A 149 7.87 2.25 9.69
N ALA A 150 7.49 1.15 9.03
CA ALA A 150 6.28 0.40 9.38
C ALA A 150 6.38 -0.23 10.77
N ALA A 151 7.51 -0.83 11.13
CA ALA A 151 7.71 -1.43 12.44
C ALA A 151 7.54 -0.39 13.56
N GLU A 152 8.09 0.82 13.37
CA GLU A 152 7.97 1.90 14.33
C GLU A 152 6.53 2.44 14.43
N ALA A 153 5.84 2.64 13.30
CA ALA A 153 4.44 3.05 13.30
C ALA A 153 3.52 2.03 13.98
N ILE A 154 3.74 0.74 13.72
CA ILE A 154 3.01 -0.36 14.36
C ILE A 154 3.28 -0.40 15.87
N ARG A 155 4.53 -0.18 16.30
CA ARG A 155 4.90 -0.10 17.70
C ARG A 155 4.15 1.03 18.40
N GLN A 156 4.13 2.24 17.83
CA GLN A 156 3.41 3.39 18.39
C GLN A 156 1.91 3.12 18.53
N MET A 157 1.28 2.56 17.49
CA MET A 157 -0.14 2.18 17.57
C MET A 157 -0.41 1.10 18.63
N GLY A 158 0.47 0.10 18.75
CA GLY A 158 0.35 -0.96 19.74
C GLY A 158 0.43 -0.44 21.18
N GLU A 159 1.31 0.53 21.44
CA GLU A 159 1.45 1.21 22.74
C GLU A 159 0.19 2.02 23.10
N ASP A 160 -0.49 2.55 22.10
CA ASP A 160 -1.76 3.27 22.24
C ASP A 160 -2.99 2.36 22.35
N GLY A 161 -2.81 1.04 22.42
CA GLY A 161 -3.92 0.11 22.56
C GLY A 161 -4.63 -0.25 21.24
N ILE A 162 -4.09 0.16 20.09
CA ILE A 162 -4.74 0.00 18.78
C ILE A 162 -4.47 -1.39 18.20
N PHE A 163 -5.50 -1.99 17.59
CA PHE A 163 -5.35 -3.19 16.77
C PHE A 163 -4.89 -2.83 15.36
N VAL A 164 -3.76 -3.37 14.94
CA VAL A 164 -3.20 -3.15 13.60
C VAL A 164 -3.41 -4.38 12.73
N LEU A 165 -4.09 -4.21 11.61
CA LEU A 165 -4.18 -5.19 10.54
C LEU A 165 -3.12 -4.85 9.49
N LEU A 166 -1.97 -5.53 9.56
CA LEU A 166 -0.86 -5.35 8.62
C LEU A 166 -1.05 -6.26 7.41
N GLU A 167 -1.18 -5.68 6.22
CA GLU A 167 -1.14 -6.43 4.97
C GLU A 167 0.09 -6.15 4.11
N GLY A 168 0.57 -7.19 3.43
CA GLY A 168 1.70 -7.05 2.52
C GLY A 168 2.12 -8.32 1.79
N ARG A 169 3.26 -8.26 1.12
CA ARG A 169 3.96 -9.45 0.62
C ARG A 169 4.79 -10.03 1.76
N GLU A 170 5.01 -11.34 1.79
CA GLU A 170 5.74 -11.99 2.88
C GLU A 170 7.10 -11.32 3.16
N GLN A 171 7.84 -10.98 2.10
CA GLN A 171 9.15 -10.32 2.20
C GLN A 171 9.10 -9.01 2.99
N THR A 172 8.00 -8.27 2.93
CA THR A 172 7.90 -6.95 3.57
C THR A 172 7.27 -6.98 4.95
N VAL A 173 6.59 -8.08 5.33
CA VAL A 173 5.91 -8.20 6.63
C VAL A 173 6.56 -9.21 7.57
N ASN A 174 7.49 -10.06 7.11
CA ASN A 174 8.16 -11.08 7.94
C ASN A 174 8.93 -10.50 9.13
N TYR A 175 9.32 -9.22 9.05
CA TYR A 175 10.04 -8.52 10.11
C TYR A 175 9.15 -8.07 11.27
N VAL A 176 7.81 -8.12 11.10
CA VAL A 176 6.86 -7.81 12.16
C VAL A 176 6.56 -9.06 12.97
N ARG A 177 6.99 -9.05 14.24
CA ARG A 177 6.82 -10.16 15.17
C ARG A 177 5.38 -10.19 15.71
N THR A 178 4.63 -11.22 15.35
CA THR A 178 3.32 -11.53 15.93
C THR A 178 3.03 -13.02 15.78
N PRO A 179 2.35 -13.66 16.75
CA PRO A 179 1.83 -15.02 16.57
C PRO A 179 0.59 -15.04 15.66
N LEU A 180 -0.06 -13.90 15.39
CA LEU A 180 -1.26 -13.80 14.57
C LEU A 180 -0.87 -13.51 13.10
N ARG A 181 -0.35 -14.53 12.43
CA ARG A 181 0.10 -14.44 11.03
C ARG A 181 -0.65 -15.42 10.14
N PHE A 182 -1.20 -14.91 9.05
CA PHE A 182 -2.00 -15.68 8.10
C PHE A 182 -1.52 -15.41 6.68
N THR A 183 -1.16 -16.47 5.95
CA THR A 183 -0.85 -16.39 4.51
C THR A 183 -2.11 -16.76 3.72
N LEU A 184 -2.61 -15.81 2.92
CA LEU A 184 -3.70 -16.04 1.97
C LEU A 184 -3.13 -16.62 0.67
N THR A 185 -3.51 -17.86 0.39
CA THR A 185 -3.21 -18.58 -0.85
C THR A 185 -4.48 -18.85 -1.63
N LEU A 186 -4.39 -18.89 -2.96
CA LEU A 186 -5.46 -19.49 -3.77
C LEU A 186 -5.24 -21.00 -3.84
N SER A 187 -6.33 -21.76 -3.92
CA SER A 187 -6.27 -23.20 -4.19
C SER A 187 -5.68 -23.51 -5.57
N ASP A 188 -5.88 -22.61 -6.53
CA ASP A 188 -5.28 -22.66 -7.86
C ASP A 188 -4.56 -21.34 -8.18
N MET A 189 -3.23 -21.43 -8.32
CA MET A 189 -2.36 -20.30 -8.62
C MET A 189 -2.50 -19.79 -10.06
N SER A 190 -3.01 -20.62 -10.98
CA SER A 190 -3.31 -20.20 -12.37
C SER A 190 -4.39 -19.11 -12.41
N LEU A 191 -5.24 -19.04 -11.38
CA LEU A 191 -6.30 -18.05 -11.26
C LEU A 191 -5.77 -16.65 -10.93
N ILE A 192 -4.56 -16.51 -10.38
CA ILE A 192 -4.00 -15.18 -10.05
C ILE A 192 -3.83 -14.35 -11.31
N GLY A 193 -3.22 -14.93 -12.35
CA GLY A 193 -3.03 -14.28 -13.65
C GLY A 193 -4.36 -13.87 -14.27
N LYS A 194 -5.32 -14.80 -14.31
CA LYS A 194 -6.67 -14.57 -14.85
C LYS A 194 -7.41 -13.47 -14.09
N ARG A 195 -7.41 -13.50 -12.75
CA ARG A 195 -8.02 -12.46 -11.91
C ARG A 195 -7.37 -11.10 -12.14
N ARG A 196 -6.05 -11.06 -12.26
CA ARG A 196 -5.34 -9.80 -12.49
C ARG A 196 -5.65 -9.23 -13.87
N ALA A 197 -5.71 -10.07 -14.90
CA ALA A 197 -6.13 -9.66 -16.23
C ALA A 197 -7.56 -9.11 -16.21
N ALA A 198 -8.52 -9.83 -15.63
CA ALA A 198 -9.90 -9.40 -15.50
C ALA A 198 -10.03 -8.06 -14.75
N GLN A 199 -9.32 -7.89 -13.63
CA GLN A 199 -9.30 -6.63 -12.88
C GLN A 199 -8.74 -5.45 -13.69
N ARG A 200 -7.68 -5.70 -14.47
CA ARG A 200 -7.08 -4.66 -15.33
C ARG A 200 -8.03 -4.25 -16.45
N LEU A 201 -8.68 -5.22 -17.10
CA LEU A 201 -9.68 -4.95 -18.13
C LEU A 201 -10.85 -4.15 -17.56
N ALA A 202 -11.45 -4.62 -16.46
CA ALA A 202 -12.57 -3.94 -15.82
C ALA A 202 -12.23 -2.51 -15.37
N ALA A 203 -11.04 -2.31 -14.80
CA ALA A 203 -10.58 -0.98 -14.42
C ALA A 203 -10.36 -0.05 -15.62
N GLY A 204 -9.85 -0.59 -16.74
CA GLY A 204 -9.69 0.16 -17.99
C GLY A 204 -11.04 0.58 -18.59
N VAL A 205 -11.99 -0.36 -18.65
CA VAL A 205 -13.35 -0.09 -19.13
C VAL A 205 -14.04 0.96 -18.27
N LEU A 206 -13.96 0.84 -16.94
CA LEU A 206 -14.54 1.81 -16.01
C LEU A 206 -13.99 3.23 -16.20
N GLY A 207 -12.76 3.37 -16.71
CA GLY A 207 -12.17 4.66 -17.04
C GLY A 207 -12.62 5.25 -18.39
N GLU A 208 -13.24 4.44 -19.26
CA GLU A 208 -13.68 4.83 -20.60
C GLU A 208 -15.20 5.03 -20.70
N VAL A 209 -15.98 4.27 -19.91
CA VAL A 209 -17.45 4.33 -19.94
C VAL A 209 -18.01 5.23 -18.84
N LYS A 210 -19.17 5.85 -19.10
CA LYS A 210 -19.89 6.68 -18.12
C LYS A 210 -20.84 5.84 -17.27
N GLU A 211 -21.26 6.40 -16.15
CA GLU A 211 -22.34 5.81 -15.34
C GLU A 211 -23.64 5.73 -16.17
N GLY A 212 -24.25 4.55 -16.21
CA GLY A 212 -25.42 4.27 -17.06
C GLY A 212 -25.12 3.86 -18.51
N ALA A 213 -23.85 3.59 -18.86
CA ALA A 213 -23.48 3.09 -20.18
C ALA A 213 -24.25 1.81 -20.58
N SER A 214 -24.57 1.69 -21.86
CA SER A 214 -25.24 0.50 -22.41
C SER A 214 -24.31 -0.72 -22.42
N VAL A 215 -24.88 -1.91 -22.58
CA VAL A 215 -24.10 -3.15 -22.68
C VAL A 215 -23.17 -3.08 -23.89
N GLU A 216 -23.64 -2.54 -25.01
CA GLU A 216 -22.87 -2.40 -26.24
C GLU A 216 -21.67 -1.44 -26.07
N GLU A 217 -21.86 -0.33 -25.35
CA GLU A 217 -20.77 0.60 -25.03
C GLU A 217 -19.70 -0.05 -24.13
N ILE A 218 -20.13 -0.88 -23.18
CA ILE A 218 -19.24 -1.66 -22.31
C ILE A 218 -18.47 -2.71 -23.11
N GLU A 219 -19.12 -3.41 -24.04
CA GLU A 219 -18.48 -4.42 -24.90
C GLU A 219 -17.41 -3.80 -25.79
N VAL A 220 -17.70 -2.67 -26.45
CA VAL A 220 -16.72 -1.95 -27.28
C VAL A 220 -15.51 -1.50 -26.46
N ALA A 221 -15.74 -0.96 -25.26
CA ALA A 221 -14.64 -0.58 -24.37
C ALA A 221 -13.82 -1.80 -23.92
N LEU A 222 -14.48 -2.93 -23.63
CA LEU A 222 -13.82 -4.16 -23.22
C LEU A 222 -12.90 -4.71 -24.31
N ASP A 223 -13.37 -4.76 -25.55
CA ASP A 223 -12.58 -5.17 -26.72
C ASP A 223 -11.37 -4.24 -26.94
N GLY A 224 -11.58 -2.92 -26.78
CA GLY A 224 -10.50 -1.93 -26.84
C GLY A 224 -9.42 -2.16 -25.77
N GLN A 225 -9.82 -2.42 -24.53
CA GLN A 225 -8.88 -2.74 -23.44
C GLN A 225 -8.18 -4.09 -23.65
N LEU A 226 -8.89 -5.08 -24.18
CA LEU A 226 -8.31 -6.38 -24.50
C LEU A 226 -7.22 -6.25 -25.57
N ALA A 227 -7.48 -5.50 -26.64
CA ALA A 227 -6.50 -5.24 -27.69
C ALA A 227 -5.24 -4.55 -27.16
N LYS A 228 -5.38 -3.55 -26.27
CA LYS A 228 -4.24 -2.90 -25.60
C LYS A 228 -3.44 -3.89 -24.77
N MET A 229 -4.10 -4.72 -23.97
CA MET A 229 -3.44 -5.72 -23.12
C MET A 229 -2.69 -6.78 -23.93
N VAL A 230 -3.26 -7.25 -25.04
CA VAL A 230 -2.58 -8.20 -25.95
C VAL A 230 -1.33 -7.57 -26.56
N LYS A 231 -1.41 -6.30 -26.95
CA LYS A 231 -0.26 -5.57 -27.51
C LYS A 231 0.87 -5.45 -26.48
N GLU A 232 0.56 -5.06 -25.24
CA GLU A 232 1.52 -5.00 -24.14
C GLU A 232 2.18 -6.35 -23.84
N ALA A 233 1.42 -7.45 -23.90
CA ALA A 233 1.97 -8.78 -23.63
C ALA A 233 2.89 -9.31 -24.75
N SER A 234 2.82 -8.70 -25.94
CA SER A 234 3.62 -9.05 -27.12
C SER A 234 4.90 -8.21 -27.26
N THR A 235 5.16 -7.31 -26.31
CA THR A 235 6.31 -6.39 -26.29
C THR A 235 7.25 -6.74 -25.15
#